data_AF-A0A3B1CA15-F1
#
_entry.id   AF-A0A3B1CA15-F1
#
_cell.length_a   1.000
_cell.length_b   1.000
_cell.length_c   1.000
_cell.angle_alpha   90.00
_cell.angle_beta   90.00
_cell.angle_gamma   90.00
#
_symmetry.space_group_name_H-M   'P 1'
#
loop_
_entity.id
_entity.type
_entity.pdbx_description
1 polymer ?
#
loop_
_entity_poly.entity_id
_entity_poly.type
_entity_poly.pdbx_seq_one_letter_code
_entity_poly.pdbx_strand_id
1 'polypeptide(L)'
;LSIWIGGKSSSVRGGPSFMKLAIWGLPNNTPRWPEVGDAVRKIIDCYKSSAKKYERIGEWVDRIGWKKFFEMTGFPFTKYHIEDTHMARSTFNSSTHVRL
;
A
#
# COMPACT_ATOMS: atom_id res chain seq x y z
N LEU A 1 -5.86 -2.89 14.52
CA LEU A 1 -5.78 -1.66 13.72
C LEU A 1 -5.25 -2.01 12.33
N SER A 2 -5.64 -1.26 11.29
CA SER A 2 -5.18 -1.48 9.91
C SER A 2 -4.75 -0.16 9.26
N ILE A 3 -3.82 -0.25 8.32
CA ILE A 3 -3.29 0.90 7.57
C ILE A 3 -3.58 0.70 6.09
N TRP A 4 -4.15 1.73 5.48
CA TRP A 4 -4.53 1.76 4.06
C TRP A 4 -3.80 2.90 3.36
N ILE A 5 -3.35 2.68 2.12
CA ILE A 5 -2.56 3.67 1.37
C ILE A 5 -3.00 3.77 -0.10
N GLY A 6 -2.58 4.84 -0.77
CA GLY A 6 -2.65 4.96 -2.22
C GLY A 6 -3.95 5.54 -2.80
N GLY A 7 -4.91 5.95 -1.96
CA GLY A 7 -6.13 6.62 -2.41
C GLY A 7 -5.88 8.08 -2.82
N LYS A 8 -6.67 8.57 -3.79
CA LYS A 8 -6.69 9.99 -4.18
C LYS A 8 -8.04 10.40 -4.74
N SER A 9 -8.45 11.66 -4.49
CA SER A 9 -9.68 12.23 -5.05
C SER A 9 -9.44 13.15 -6.26
N SER A 10 -8.19 13.55 -6.50
CA SER A 10 -7.84 14.47 -7.58
C SER A 10 -7.66 13.72 -8.91
N SER A 11 -8.10 14.34 -10.02
CA SER A 11 -7.94 13.84 -11.39
C SER A 11 -6.57 14.15 -12.02
N VAL A 12 -5.63 14.72 -11.28
CA VAL A 12 -4.27 14.97 -11.77
C VAL A 12 -3.53 13.65 -11.95
N ARG A 13 -2.90 13.47 -13.12
CA ARG A 13 -2.06 12.30 -13.47
C ARG A 13 -2.76 10.94 -13.31
N GLY A 14 -4.06 10.92 -13.58
CA GLY A 14 -4.94 9.76 -13.48
C GLY A 14 -6.26 10.13 -12.79
N GLY A 15 -7.30 9.32 -12.92
CA GLY A 15 -8.56 9.54 -12.20
C GLY A 15 -8.44 9.33 -10.68
N PRO A 16 -9.50 9.60 -9.91
CA PRO A 16 -9.58 9.21 -8.50
C PRO A 16 -9.32 7.70 -8.31
N SER A 17 -8.71 7.33 -7.18
CA SER A 17 -8.39 5.95 -6.83
C SER A 17 -8.73 5.65 -5.38
N PHE A 18 -9.11 4.40 -5.12
CA PHE A 18 -9.30 3.91 -3.75
C PHE A 18 -7.98 3.52 -3.11
N MET A 19 -7.96 3.61 -1.78
CA MET A 19 -6.86 3.09 -0.97
C MET A 19 -6.90 1.56 -0.90
N LYS A 20 -5.73 0.94 -0.74
CA LYS A 20 -5.54 -0.51 -0.58
C LYS A 20 -4.90 -0.82 0.77
N LEU A 21 -5.22 -1.98 1.32
CA LEU A 21 -4.68 -2.44 2.61
C LEU A 21 -3.17 -2.66 2.49
N ALA A 22 -2.40 -2.03 3.37
CA ALA A 22 -0.95 -2.17 3.43
C ALA A 22 -0.48 -2.95 4.66
N ILE A 23 -1.19 -2.80 5.79
CA ILE A 23 -0.88 -3.50 7.04
C ILE A 23 -2.17 -3.91 7.72
N TRP A 24 -2.20 -5.18 8.14
CA TRP A 24 -3.29 -5.77 8.90
C TRP A 24 -2.86 -6.11 10.33
N GLY A 25 -3.78 -5.98 11.29
CA GLY A 25 -3.65 -6.62 12.60
C GLY A 25 -2.74 -5.93 13.63
N LEU A 26 -2.50 -4.62 13.52
CA LEU A 26 -1.71 -3.89 14.51
C LEU A 26 -2.40 -3.84 15.89
N PRO A 27 -1.65 -3.94 17.00
CA PRO A 27 -2.20 -3.90 18.37
C PRO A 27 -2.74 -2.51 18.73
N ASN A 28 -3.66 -2.46 19.70
CA ASN A 28 -4.29 -1.23 20.15
C ASN A 28 -3.61 -0.71 21.44
N ASN A 29 -2.43 -0.08 21.31
CA ASN A 29 -1.61 0.37 22.45
C ASN A 29 -1.82 1.86 22.75
N THR A 30 -2.83 2.16 23.57
CA THR A 30 -3.11 3.53 24.06
C THR A 30 -2.01 4.04 25.00
N PRO A 31 -1.76 5.37 25.09
CA PRO A 31 -2.44 6.48 24.39
C PRO A 31 -1.70 6.97 23.13
N ARG A 32 -0.65 6.28 22.66
CA ARG A 32 0.25 6.79 21.61
C ARG A 32 0.42 5.91 20.38
N TRP A 33 0.03 4.63 20.43
CA TRP A 33 0.13 3.69 19.30
C TRP A 33 1.48 3.72 18.56
N PRO A 34 2.60 3.47 19.28
CA PRO A 34 3.93 3.58 18.70
C PRO A 34 4.09 2.71 17.44
N GLU A 35 3.48 1.54 17.41
CA GLU A 35 3.55 0.61 16.27
C GLU A 35 2.90 1.19 15.00
N VAL A 36 1.81 1.95 15.16
CA VAL A 36 1.16 2.64 14.03
C VAL A 36 2.04 3.79 13.55
N GLY A 37 2.58 4.58 14.48
CA GLY A 37 3.47 5.70 14.16
C GLY A 37 4.71 5.26 13.38
N ASP A 38 5.37 4.20 13.86
CA ASP A 38 6.56 3.63 13.22
C ASP A 38 6.24 3.04 11.85
N ALA A 39 5.11 2.35 11.71
CA ALA A 39 4.66 1.82 10.43
C ALA A 39 4.40 2.93 9.40
N VAL A 40 3.67 3.98 9.78
CA VAL A 40 3.40 5.13 8.89
C VAL A 40 4.70 5.84 8.52
N ARG A 41 5.60 6.05 9.48
CA ARG A 41 6.91 6.66 9.24
C ARG A 41 7.72 5.85 8.23
N LYS A 42 7.79 4.52 8.40
CA LYS A 42 8.49 3.62 7.47
C LYS A 42 7.95 3.73 6.04
N ILE A 43 6.63 3.80 5.86
CA ILE A 43 6.00 3.98 4.54
C ILE A 43 6.45 5.31 3.92
N ILE A 44 6.39 6.39 4.69
CA ILE A 44 6.76 7.74 4.22
C ILE A 44 8.24 7.79 3.85
N ASP A 45 9.12 7.18 4.64
CA ASP A 45 10.57 7.15 4.39
C ASP A 45 10.91 6.34 3.12
N CYS A 46 10.26 5.18 2.91
CA CYS A 46 10.38 4.40 1.68
C CYS A 46 9.85 5.15 0.45
N TYR A 47 8.72 5.84 0.59
CA TYR A 47 8.16 6.67 -0.48
C TYR A 47 9.10 7.82 -0.84
N LYS A 48 9.60 8.58 0.14
CA LYS A 48 10.52 9.71 -0.09
C LYS A 48 11.82 9.29 -0.79
N SER A 49 12.34 8.10 -0.51
CA SER A 49 13.61 7.63 -1.09
C SER A 49 13.48 7.07 -2.52
N SER A 50 12.27 6.69 -2.96
CA SER A 50 12.05 5.96 -4.23
C SER A 50 11.04 6.60 -5.18
N ALA A 51 10.20 7.51 -4.67
CA ALA A 51 9.22 8.22 -5.49
C ALA A 51 9.90 9.24 -6.41
N LYS A 52 9.38 9.36 -7.62
CA LYS A 52 9.80 10.40 -8.57
C LYS A 52 9.04 11.69 -8.29
N LYS A 53 9.59 12.81 -8.78
CA LYS A 53 8.95 14.12 -8.66
C LYS A 53 7.48 14.05 -9.10
N TYR A 54 6.61 14.64 -8.29
CA TYR A 54 5.15 14.70 -8.47
C TYR A 54 4.38 13.38 -8.28
N GLU A 55 5.02 12.22 -8.12
CA GLU A 55 4.30 10.96 -7.88
C GLU A 55 3.57 11.02 -6.56
N ARG A 56 2.30 10.59 -6.53
CA ARG A 56 1.61 10.30 -5.26
C ARG A 56 1.97 8.89 -4.78
N ILE A 57 1.67 8.57 -3.52
CA ILE A 57 1.93 7.24 -2.94
C ILE A 57 1.33 6.12 -3.80
N GLY A 58 0.09 6.27 -4.26
CA GLY A 58 -0.56 5.28 -5.15
C GLY A 58 0.19 5.11 -6.47
N GLU A 59 0.52 6.22 -7.13
CA GLU A 59 1.26 6.22 -8.40
C GLU A 59 2.66 5.62 -8.26
N TRP A 60 3.33 5.87 -7.13
CA TRP A 60 4.61 5.26 -6.79
C TRP A 60 4.49 3.74 -6.67
N VAL A 61 3.51 3.26 -5.88
CA VAL A 61 3.27 1.82 -5.68
C VAL A 61 2.87 1.14 -7.00
N ASP A 62 2.03 1.76 -7.82
CA ASP A 62 1.63 1.22 -9.12
C ASP A 62 2.84 1.08 -10.07
N ARG A 63 3.81 1.99 -10.01
CA ARG A 63 5.04 1.91 -10.81
C ARG A 63 6.00 0.83 -10.33
N ILE A 64 6.28 0.76 -9.02
CA ILE A 64 7.24 -0.21 -8.48
C ILE A 64 6.62 -1.62 -8.36
N GLY A 65 5.31 -1.69 -8.23
CA GLY A 65 4.54 -2.89 -7.96
C GLY A 65 4.44 -3.20 -6.46
N TRP A 66 3.32 -3.82 -6.06
CA TRP A 66 3.04 -4.19 -4.67
C TRP A 66 4.10 -5.10 -4.06
N LYS A 67 4.62 -6.08 -4.83
CA LYS A 67 5.70 -6.94 -4.36
C LYS A 67 6.92 -6.12 -3.89
N LYS A 68 7.34 -5.12 -4.69
CA LYS A 68 8.49 -4.29 -4.34
C LYS A 68 8.22 -3.40 -3.13
N PHE A 69 6.99 -2.91 -3.00
CA PHE A 69 6.55 -2.17 -1.81
C PHE A 69 6.73 -3.01 -0.53
N PHE A 70 6.27 -4.26 -0.50
CA PHE A 70 6.43 -5.15 0.66
C PHE A 70 7.90 -5.49 0.94
N GLU A 71 8.71 -5.73 -0.10
CA GLU A 71 10.16 -5.92 0.05
C GLU A 71 10.86 -4.70 0.67
N MET A 72 10.54 -3.48 0.20
CA MET A 72 11.20 -2.26 0.67
C MET A 72 10.80 -1.88 2.09
N THR A 73 9.52 -2.07 2.43
CA THR A 73 9.00 -1.73 3.75
C THR A 73 9.34 -2.80 4.79
N GLY A 74 9.52 -4.05 4.36
CA GLY A 74 9.73 -5.21 5.23
C GLY A 74 8.44 -5.69 5.90
N PHE A 75 7.26 -5.20 5.46
CA PHE A 75 6.00 -5.65 6.01
C PHE A 75 5.61 -7.03 5.48
N PRO A 76 4.98 -7.88 6.30
CA PRO A 76 4.53 -9.18 5.85
C PRO A 76 3.31 -9.06 4.94
N PHE A 77 3.40 -9.63 3.74
CA PHE A 77 2.22 -9.87 2.92
C PHE A 77 1.46 -11.10 3.47
N THR A 78 0.27 -10.87 3.99
CA THR A 78 -0.60 -11.91 4.58
C THR A 78 -1.86 -12.13 3.74
N LYS A 79 -2.58 -13.23 4.01
CA LYS A 79 -3.85 -13.56 3.34
C LYS A 79 -4.89 -12.42 3.34
N TYR A 80 -4.84 -11.54 4.35
CA TYR A 80 -5.79 -10.43 4.50
C TYR A 80 -5.62 -9.32 3.45
N HIS A 81 -4.52 -9.31 2.70
CA HIS A 81 -4.30 -8.38 1.59
C HIS A 81 -4.98 -8.83 0.29
N ILE A 82 -5.41 -10.09 0.23
CA ILE A 82 -6.13 -10.65 -0.91
C ILE A 82 -7.62 -10.38 -0.66
N GLU A 83 -8.26 -9.68 -1.58
CA GLU A 83 -9.69 -9.45 -1.49
C GLU A 83 -10.45 -10.77 -1.63
N ASP A 84 -11.46 -10.99 -0.78
CA ASP A 84 -12.30 -12.20 -0.75
C ASP A 84 -13.79 -11.91 -0.94
N THR A 85 -14.12 -10.67 -1.34
CA THR A 85 -15.50 -10.27 -1.67
C THR A 85 -15.97 -10.91 -2.97
N HIS A 86 -17.28 -10.85 -3.23
CA HIS A 86 -17.87 -11.34 -4.48
C HIS A 86 -17.23 -10.75 -5.76
N MET A 87 -16.66 -9.53 -5.69
CA MET A 87 -16.06 -8.84 -6.83
C MET A 87 -14.51 -8.95 -6.89
N ALA A 88 -13.92 -9.75 -5.99
CA ALA A 88 -12.47 -9.87 -5.81
C ALA A 88 -11.69 -10.25 -7.07
N ARG A 89 -12.30 -11.00 -8.00
CA ARG A 89 -11.63 -11.45 -9.24
C ARG A 89 -10.98 -10.31 -10.01
N SER A 90 -11.58 -9.13 -10.00
CA SER A 90 -11.06 -7.94 -10.69
C SER A 90 -9.77 -7.38 -10.09
N THR A 91 -9.46 -7.75 -8.85
CA THR A 91 -8.26 -7.26 -8.13
C THR A 91 -7.05 -8.16 -8.29
N PHE A 92 -7.24 -9.40 -8.77
CA PHE A 92 -6.17 -10.36 -8.94
C PHE A 92 -5.36 -10.07 -10.19
N ASN A 93 -4.08 -10.44 -10.17
CA ASN A 93 -3.26 -10.39 -11.37
C ASN A 93 -3.67 -11.51 -12.32
N SER A 94 -4.33 -11.16 -13.43
CA SER A 94 -4.71 -12.07 -14.51
C SER A 94 -3.66 -12.12 -15.64
N SER A 95 -2.44 -11.67 -15.37
CA SER A 95 -1.36 -11.58 -16.34
C SER A 95 -0.10 -12.32 -15.89
N THR A 96 0.72 -12.74 -16.86
CA THR A 96 2.05 -13.31 -16.62
C THR A 96 3.10 -12.26 -16.26
N HIS A 97 2.75 -10.97 -16.31
CA HIS A 97 3.63 -9.86 -15.92
C HIS A 97 3.82 -9.82 -14.40
N VAL A 98 4.72 -10.67 -13.90
CA VAL A 98 5.14 -10.72 -12.50
C VAL A 98 6.65 -10.48 -12.46
N ARG A 99 7.10 -9.59 -11.57
CA ARG A 99 8.53 -9.37 -11.31
C ARG A 99 9.01 -10.43 -10.32
N LEU A 100 9.98 -11.25 -10.70
CA LEU A 100 10.63 -12.24 -9.82
C LEU A 100 11.61 -11.57 -8.85
#